data_AF-A0A7C5Q4L0-F1
#
_entry.id   AF-A0A7C5Q4L0-F1
#
_cell.length_a   1.000
_cell.length_b   1.000
_cell.length_c   1.000
_cell.angle_alpha   90.00
_cell.angle_beta   90.00
_cell.angle_gamma   90.00
#
_symmetry.space_group_name_H-M   'P 1'
#
loop_
_entity.id
_entity.type
_entity.pdbx_description
1 polymer ?
#
loop_
_entity_poly.entity_id
_entity_poly.type
_entity_poly.pdbx_seq_one_letter_code
_entity_poly.pdbx_strand_id
1 'polypeptide(L)'
;MNGFDLEVDLRRMLASARLRLAGYEDVVEDLEKEELEHDLKEYREILEREVAPVVRRALLARDEKLLLLARQIEEVYERILELIKEKLADERSGR
;
A
#
# COMPACT_ATOMS: atom_id res chain seq x y z
N MET A 1 -23.24 -10.32 -2.13
CA MET A 1 -21.92 -10.31 -1.46
C MET A 1 -22.19 -10.04 0.01
N ASN A 2 -21.93 -11.00 0.89
CA ASN A 2 -22.18 -10.84 2.32
C ASN A 2 -20.99 -10.11 2.96
N GLY A 3 -21.21 -9.28 3.99
CA GLY A 3 -20.14 -8.51 4.64
C GLY A 3 -19.00 -9.37 5.21
N PHE A 4 -19.26 -10.65 5.49
CA PHE A 4 -18.25 -11.64 5.87
C PHE A 4 -17.17 -11.86 4.81
N ASP A 5 -17.55 -11.91 3.52
CA ASP A 5 -16.59 -12.11 2.42
C ASP A 5 -15.65 -10.91 2.30
N LEU A 6 -16.19 -9.69 2.49
CA LEU A 6 -15.41 -8.45 2.44
C LEU A 6 -14.43 -8.32 3.61
N GLU A 7 -14.80 -8.76 4.82
CA GLU A 7 -13.88 -8.76 5.96
C GLU A 7 -12.69 -9.69 5.71
N VAL A 8 -12.95 -10.89 5.19
CA VAL A 8 -11.89 -11.88 4.89
C VAL A 8 -10.96 -11.34 3.80
N ASP A 9 -11.51 -10.73 2.74
CA ASP A 9 -10.73 -10.11 1.67
C ASP A 9 -9.84 -8.98 2.19
N LEU A 10 -10.39 -8.07 3.00
CA LEU A 10 -9.64 -6.98 3.63
C LEU A 10 -8.53 -7.50 4.53
N ARG A 11 -8.78 -8.51 5.36
CA ARG A 11 -7.74 -9.10 6.23
C ARG A 11 -6.61 -9.74 5.43
N ARG A 12 -6.93 -10.46 4.35
CA ARG A 12 -5.94 -11.05 3.46
C ARG A 12 -5.11 -9.99 2.75
N MET A 13 -5.78 -8.94 2.26
CA MET A 13 -5.12 -7.80 1.63
C MET A 13 -4.19 -7.08 2.62
N LEU A 14 -4.63 -6.84 3.84
CA LEU A 14 -3.81 -6.22 4.89
C LEU A 14 -2.58 -7.07 5.24
N ALA A 15 -2.74 -8.39 5.35
CA ALA A 15 -1.60 -9.28 5.59
C ALA A 15 -0.59 -9.23 4.43
N SER A 16 -1.06 -9.26 3.18
CA SER A 16 -0.23 -9.12 1.99
C SER A 16 0.49 -7.77 1.95
N ALA A 17 -0.22 -6.66 2.21
CA ALA A 17 0.35 -5.32 2.23
C ALA A 17 1.46 -5.20 3.28
N ARG A 18 1.27 -5.74 4.49
CA ARG A 18 2.29 -5.74 5.54
C ARG A 18 3.53 -6.52 5.17
N LEU A 19 3.37 -7.68 4.52
CA LEU A 19 4.50 -8.46 4.01
C LEU A 19 5.27 -7.69 2.93
N ARG A 20 4.56 -6.98 2.05
CA ARG A 20 5.19 -6.11 1.04
C ARG A 20 5.97 -4.98 1.69
N LEU A 21 5.39 -4.29 2.67
CA LEU A 21 6.08 -3.21 3.38
C LEU A 21 7.36 -3.72 4.05
N ALA A 22 7.28 -4.81 4.82
CA ALA A 22 8.45 -5.39 5.47
C ALA A 22 9.55 -5.75 4.44
N GLY A 23 9.17 -6.42 3.35
CA GLY A 23 10.12 -6.75 2.29
C GLY A 23 10.69 -5.52 1.58
N TYR A 24 9.92 -4.44 1.48
CA TYR A 24 10.38 -3.19 0.87
C TYR A 24 11.34 -2.44 1.78
N GLU A 25 11.05 -2.36 3.08
CA GLU A 25 11.95 -1.80 4.10
C GLU A 25 13.33 -2.48 4.10
N ASP A 26 13.36 -3.79 3.81
CA ASP A 26 14.60 -4.56 3.74
C ASP A 26 15.46 -4.26 2.50
N VAL A 27 14.87 -3.82 1.38
CA VAL A 27 15.57 -3.69 0.08
C VAL A 27 15.67 -2.27 -0.46
N VAL A 28 14.85 -1.32 0.02
CA VAL A 28 14.71 0.02 -0.55
C VAL A 28 16.04 0.80 -0.59
N GLU A 29 16.94 0.55 0.35
CA GLU A 29 18.24 1.23 0.40
C GLU A 29 19.20 0.80 -0.73
N ASP A 30 19.00 -0.40 -1.27
CA ASP A 30 19.84 -1.00 -2.31
C ASP A 30 19.28 -0.79 -3.72
N LEU A 31 18.06 -0.25 -3.85
CA LEU A 31 17.41 -0.02 -5.14
C LEU A 31 18.01 1.20 -5.86
N GLU A 32 18.21 1.04 -7.16
CA GLU A 32 18.63 2.13 -8.03
C GLU A 32 17.47 3.08 -8.34
N LYS A 33 17.80 4.31 -8.76
CA LYS A 33 16.80 5.34 -9.08
C LYS A 33 15.74 4.88 -10.09
N GLU A 34 16.14 4.17 -11.14
CA GLU A 34 15.21 3.68 -12.17
C GLU A 34 14.23 2.64 -11.60
N GLU A 35 14.71 1.77 -10.70
CA GLU A 35 13.88 0.78 -9.99
C GLU A 35 12.90 1.48 -9.05
N LEU A 36 13.35 2.47 -8.28
CA LEU A 36 12.50 3.27 -7.40
C LEU A 36 11.43 4.05 -8.18
N GLU A 37 11.77 4.63 -9.33
CA GLU A 37 10.79 5.34 -10.18
C GLU A 37 9.75 4.39 -10.78
N HIS A 38 10.18 3.16 -11.13
CA HIS A 38 9.29 2.10 -11.57
C HIS A 38 8.35 1.65 -10.45
N ASP A 39 8.89 1.33 -9.27
CA ASP A 39 8.13 0.91 -8.11
C ASP A 39 7.14 1.99 -7.66
N LEU A 40 7.53 3.26 -7.69
CA LEU A 40 6.64 4.38 -7.38
C LEU A 40 5.40 4.37 -8.28
N LYS A 41 5.58 4.06 -9.56
CA LYS A 41 4.49 3.94 -10.51
C LYS A 41 3.65 2.70 -10.22
N GLU A 42 4.26 1.54 -10.02
CA GLU A 42 3.53 0.31 -9.74
C GLU A 42 2.67 0.40 -8.47
N TYR A 43 3.23 0.89 -7.36
CA TYR A 43 2.49 1.01 -6.11
C TYR A 43 1.35 2.03 -6.19
N ARG A 44 1.48 3.09 -7.00
CA ARG A 44 0.36 3.99 -7.31
C ARG A 44 -0.74 3.28 -8.09
N GLU A 45 -0.38 2.47 -9.08
CA GLU A 45 -1.36 1.70 -9.86
C GLU A 45 -2.06 0.65 -8.98
N ILE A 46 -1.35 -0.01 -8.07
CA ILE A 46 -1.93 -0.96 -7.09
C ILE A 46 -2.94 -0.24 -6.19
N LEU A 47 -2.60 0.94 -5.66
CA LEU A 47 -3.52 1.74 -4.85
C LEU A 47 -4.81 2.05 -5.61
N GLU A 48 -4.69 2.51 -6.86
CA GLU A 48 -5.85 2.92 -7.66
C GLU A 48 -6.72 1.73 -8.08
N ARG A 49 -6.09 0.64 -8.55
CA ARG A 49 -6.77 -0.48 -9.22
C ARG A 49 -7.17 -1.60 -8.29
N GLU A 50 -6.43 -1.82 -7.22
CA GLU A 50 -6.66 -2.95 -6.31
C GLU A 50 -7.20 -2.49 -4.96
N VAL A 51 -6.56 -1.50 -4.33
CA VAL A 51 -6.90 -1.06 -2.96
C VAL A 51 -8.16 -0.20 -2.96
N ALA A 52 -8.21 0.85 -3.80
CA ALA A 52 -9.30 1.82 -3.79
C ALA A 52 -10.69 1.18 -4.03
N PRO A 53 -10.88 0.18 -4.92
CA PRO A 53 -12.16 -0.51 -5.04
C PRO A 53 -12.58 -1.25 -3.76
N VAL A 54 -11.65 -1.84 -3.02
CA VAL A 54 -11.96 -2.59 -1.79
C VAL A 54 -12.27 -1.60 -0.66
N VAL A 55 -11.51 -0.52 -0.54
CA VAL A 55 -11.78 0.58 0.40
C VAL A 55 -13.16 1.20 0.14
N ARG A 56 -13.49 1.49 -1.12
CA ARG A 56 -14.82 2.01 -1.50
C ARG A 56 -15.94 1.07 -1.07
N ARG A 57 -15.75 -0.25 -1.24
CA ARG A 57 -16.74 -1.24 -0.77
C ARG A 57 -16.87 -1.23 0.76
N ALA A 58 -15.76 -1.10 1.50
CA ALA A 58 -15.78 -0.98 2.96
C ALA A 58 -16.52 0.30 3.41
N LEU A 59 -16.29 1.43 2.73
CA LEU A 59 -17.00 2.69 2.97
C LEU A 59 -18.51 2.58 2.79
N LEU A 60 -18.93 1.90 1.71
CA LEU A 60 -20.35 1.68 1.42
C LEU A 60 -21.03 0.75 2.44
N ALA A 61 -20.29 -0.21 3.01
CA ALA A 61 -20.81 -1.13 4.01
C ALA A 61 -21.15 -0.43 5.34
N ARG A 62 -20.56 0.75 5.61
CA ARG A 62 -20.73 1.53 6.86
C ARG A 62 -20.45 0.73 8.13
N ASP A 63 -19.57 -0.25 8.02
CA ASP A 63 -19.13 -1.09 9.13
C ASP A 63 -17.78 -0.59 9.65
N GLU A 64 -17.71 -0.21 10.92
CA GLU A 64 -16.52 0.38 11.53
C GLU A 64 -15.28 -0.51 11.44
N LYS A 65 -15.46 -1.83 11.53
CA LYS A 65 -14.36 -2.79 11.46
C LYS A 65 -13.82 -2.91 10.04
N LEU A 66 -14.70 -2.91 9.03
CA LEU A 66 -14.28 -2.88 7.63
C LEU A 66 -13.58 -1.58 7.28
N LEU A 67 -14.08 -0.45 7.80
CA LEU A 67 -13.46 0.87 7.63
C LEU A 67 -12.04 0.92 8.24
N LEU A 68 -11.88 0.37 9.44
CA LEU A 68 -10.57 0.30 10.10
C LEU A 68 -9.58 -0.53 9.28
N LEU A 69 -10.00 -1.71 8.80
CA LEU A 69 -9.15 -2.55 7.95
C LEU A 69 -8.78 -1.84 6.65
N ALA A 70 -9.73 -1.16 6.01
CA ALA A 70 -9.51 -0.41 4.77
C ALA A 70 -8.46 0.69 4.96
N ARG A 71 -8.57 1.49 6.03
CA ARG A 71 -7.58 2.53 6.36
C ARG A 71 -6.20 1.96 6.62
N GLN A 72 -6.12 0.85 7.36
CA GLN A 72 -4.83 0.19 7.62
C GLN A 72 -4.15 -0.31 6.34
N ILE A 73 -4.92 -0.71 5.33
CA ILE A 73 -4.36 -1.08 4.03
C ILE A 73 -3.81 0.15 3.32
N GLU A 74 -4.58 1.24 3.26
CA GLU A 74 -4.14 2.51 2.66
C GLU A 74 -2.85 3.02 3.32
N GLU A 75 -2.82 3.08 4.65
CA GLU A 75 -1.64 3.52 5.43
C GLU A 75 -0.38 2.72 5.09
N VAL A 76 -0.51 1.39 4.90
CA VAL A 76 0.64 0.54 4.55
C VAL A 76 1.18 0.87 3.16
N TYR A 77 0.32 1.04 2.16
CA TYR A 77 0.76 1.41 0.80
C TYR A 77 1.27 2.85 0.73
N GLU A 78 0.66 3.77 1.47
CA GLU A 78 1.17 5.14 1.61
C GLU A 78 2.58 5.13 2.21
N ARG A 79 2.83 4.29 3.22
CA ARG A 79 4.17 4.15 3.80
C ARG A 79 5.20 3.64 2.81
N ILE A 80 4.85 2.65 1.97
CA ILE A 80 5.74 2.18 0.88
C ILE A 80 6.05 3.34 -0.07
N LEU A 81 5.05 4.10 -0.50
CA LEU A 81 5.25 5.25 -1.38
C LEU A 81 6.10 6.35 -0.74
N GLU A 82 5.99 6.55 0.57
CA GLU A 82 6.84 7.48 1.32
C GLU A 82 8.30 7.03 1.30
N LEU A 83 8.58 5.78 1.64
CA LEU A 83 9.95 5.22 1.60
C LEU A 83 10.61 5.43 0.23
N ILE A 84 9.86 5.16 -0.84
CA ILE A 84 10.33 5.37 -2.22
C ILE A 84 10.65 6.85 -2.48
N LYS A 85 9.76 7.76 -2.07
CA LYS A 85 9.95 9.20 -2.28
C LYS A 85 11.11 9.75 -1.45
N GLU A 86 11.26 9.29 -0.21
CA GLU A 86 12.36 9.64 0.69
C GLU A 86 13.69 9.26 0.04
N LYS A 87 13.83 8.00 -0.40
CA LYS A 87 15.03 7.52 -1.09
C LYS A 87 15.32 8.29 -2.39
N LEU A 88 14.29 8.52 -3.23
CA LEU A 88 14.43 9.32 -4.45
C LEU A 88 14.81 10.78 -4.19
N ALA A 89 14.39 11.35 -3.06
CA ALA A 89 14.79 12.70 -2.65
C ALA A 89 16.26 12.73 -2.22
N ASP A 90 16.71 11.74 -1.46
CA ASP A 90 18.11 11.62 -1.03
C ASP A 90 19.07 11.50 -2.23
N GLU A 91 18.72 10.70 -3.24
CA GLU A 91 19.48 10.59 -4.50
C GLU A 91 19.56 11.92 -5.28
N ARG A 92 18.55 12.80 -5.15
CA ARG A 92 18.53 14.12 -5.82
C ARG A 92 19.25 15.19 -5.02
N SER A 93 19.24 15.09 -3.70
CA SER A 93 19.90 16.02 -2.80
C SER A 93 21.42 15.84 -2.76
N GLY A 94 21.92 14.73 -3.32
CA GLY A 94 23.35 14.46 -3.45
C GLY A 94 23.97 14.10 -2.11
N ARG A 95 24.54 12.90 -2.05
CA ARG A 95 25.85 12.78 -1.41
C ARG A 95 26.89 13.49 -2.27
#